data_AF-R6VK27-F1
#
_entry.id   AF-R6VK27-F1
#
_cell.length_a   1.000
_cell.length_b   1.000
_cell.length_c   1.000
_cell.angle_alpha   90.00
_cell.angle_beta   90.00
_cell.angle_gamma   90.00
#
_symmetry.space_group_name_H-M   'P 1'
#
loop_
_entity.id
_entity.type
_entity.pdbx_description
1 polymer ?
#
loop_
_entity_poly.entity_id
_entity_poly.type
_entity_poly.pdbx_seq_one_letter_code
_entity_poly.pdbx_strand_id
1 'polypeptide(L)'
;MSKKKGASGGLMPGGNFLKLVPLDYIFAALCTGFCFSSFITLLTTNATYTDINFVASVNLPLVIITTVIIFAVCVATAFLTKCKEIIPGALLVSAVLFGSALAYKGSYLGEESAKNIFMNIGIGFIMFFIIVWIGKGDKLNINDIKLPKNSEWITAGVLLLLFTILVSVASIARYNAYMASNFDFGIFTQMFENMRTTGLADTTVERNVLMSHFGVHFSPFYYVLLPFYAICPRPETLLVIQAAFVSLGIIPVVLICKQLKLTKSVTVACSLIYIFFPTLANGCLYDFHENKFLTVLIMWALYFIVSKKWIGTLVLCALVLTVKEDAAIYVMAIALYILAYRKEYILGGGILIGAVIYFAIATVIVGNLGDGVMTTRLSNYMLEGEDGFSAVVKTIVSDFGYFVSQIFTSDKIMFMVWMLLPVAFAPFFSEKKSLLLLLIPMLVVDLMSNWQYQYDVKFQYTYGVAGLIVFMTILVISQAKPELRNKILLFSLSMSIIMSFSLFFPRSAYYNSCAEKNTQVAEQYNSLIAEIPTDVEITADGMYIPHMYQFKKLYQYPNYYSESKKTDYLLVSQSAVSQNSSNLATFMGDDYQLVKQSGPMCLYKLKTAK
;
A
#
# COMPACT_ATOMS: atom_id res chain seq x y z
N MET A 1 -75.79 -19.54 26.01
CA MET A 1 -76.11 -18.34 25.19
C MET A 1 -74.83 -17.86 24.50
N SER A 2 -74.50 -18.40 23.31
CA SER A 2 -74.84 -17.83 21.99
C SER A 2 -74.53 -16.33 21.84
N LYS A 3 -73.40 -16.01 21.19
CA LYS A 3 -73.39 -15.29 19.90
C LYS A 3 -71.97 -15.21 19.30
N LYS A 4 -71.76 -16.01 18.25
CA LYS A 4 -70.82 -15.71 17.16
C LYS A 4 -71.18 -14.34 16.56
N LYS A 5 -70.19 -13.46 16.36
CA LYS A 5 -70.25 -12.39 15.35
C LYS A 5 -68.86 -12.09 14.77
N GLY A 6 -68.72 -12.40 13.48
CA GLY A 6 -68.08 -11.48 12.53
C GLY A 6 -66.56 -11.52 12.39
N ALA A 7 -66.02 -12.62 11.87
CA ALA A 7 -64.81 -12.55 11.07
C ALA A 7 -65.17 -11.93 9.70
N SER A 8 -65.05 -10.61 9.58
CA SER A 8 -65.05 -9.88 8.32
C SER A 8 -64.49 -8.47 8.55
N GLY A 9 -63.18 -8.38 8.73
CA GLY A 9 -62.41 -7.14 8.60
C GLY A 9 -61.49 -7.32 7.39
N GLY A 10 -61.86 -6.67 6.29
CA GLY A 10 -61.36 -6.99 4.95
C GLY A 10 -59.85 -6.88 4.76
N LEU A 11 -59.38 -7.63 3.77
CA LEU A 11 -58.24 -7.24 2.93
C LEU A 11 -58.34 -5.73 2.66
N MET A 12 -57.42 -4.92 3.20
CA MET A 12 -57.18 -3.60 2.61
C MET A 12 -56.59 -3.83 1.22
N PRO A 13 -57.29 -3.47 0.13
CA PRO A 13 -56.70 -3.49 -1.20
C PRO A 13 -55.90 -2.18 -1.35
N GLY A 14 -54.61 -2.30 -1.66
CA GLY A 14 -53.80 -1.15 -2.08
C GLY A 14 -53.03 -0.44 -0.96
N GLY A 15 -52.02 -1.11 -0.40
CA GLY A 15 -50.87 -0.37 0.12
C GLY A 15 -50.26 0.40 -1.05
N ASN A 16 -50.43 1.72 -1.08
CA ASN A 16 -49.98 2.57 -2.18
C ASN A 16 -48.49 2.31 -2.47
N PHE A 17 -48.16 1.74 -3.62
CA PHE A 17 -46.82 1.30 -4.00
C PHE A 17 -45.77 2.41 -3.81
N LEU A 18 -46.14 3.65 -4.14
CA LEU A 18 -45.28 4.84 -3.97
C LEU A 18 -45.08 5.28 -2.51
N LYS A 19 -45.94 4.85 -1.58
CA LYS A 19 -45.68 5.01 -0.14
C LYS A 19 -44.62 4.03 0.36
N LEU A 20 -44.48 2.87 -0.29
CA LEU A 20 -43.52 1.84 0.09
C LEU A 20 -42.15 2.07 -0.58
N VAL A 21 -42.16 2.47 -1.86
CA VAL A 21 -40.97 2.78 -2.65
C VAL A 21 -41.15 4.18 -3.28
N PRO A 22 -40.61 5.23 -2.65
CA PRO A 22 -40.67 6.59 -3.18
C PRO A 22 -39.97 6.74 -4.54
N LEU A 23 -40.28 7.81 -5.28
CA LEU A 23 -39.75 8.03 -6.63
C LEU A 23 -38.22 8.05 -6.70
N ASP A 24 -37.55 8.62 -5.69
CA ASP A 24 -36.09 8.64 -5.62
C ASP A 24 -35.49 7.25 -5.39
N TYR A 25 -36.22 6.33 -4.74
CA TYR A 25 -35.83 4.92 -4.62
C TYR A 25 -36.03 4.18 -5.94
N ILE A 26 -37.09 4.47 -6.70
CA ILE A 26 -37.29 3.89 -8.03
C ILE A 26 -36.13 4.29 -8.95
N PHE A 27 -35.74 5.57 -8.94
CA PHE A 27 -34.59 6.05 -9.69
C PHE A 27 -33.29 5.37 -9.24
N ALA A 28 -33.06 5.23 -7.92
CA ALA A 28 -31.90 4.50 -7.40
C ALA A 28 -31.86 3.02 -7.82
N ALA A 29 -33.01 2.35 -7.91
CA ALA A 29 -33.09 0.99 -8.42
C ALA A 29 -32.76 0.93 -9.92
N LEU A 30 -33.13 1.94 -10.71
CA LEU A 30 -32.74 2.02 -12.12
C LEU A 30 -31.23 2.21 -12.27
N CYS A 31 -30.64 3.11 -11.47
CA CYS A 31 -29.19 3.29 -11.41
C CYS A 31 -28.46 2.00 -10.98
N THR A 32 -29.05 1.24 -10.06
CA THR A 32 -28.53 -0.09 -9.65
C THR A 32 -28.47 -1.03 -10.86
N GLY A 33 -29.55 -1.11 -11.63
CA GLY A 33 -29.60 -1.91 -12.86
C GLY A 33 -28.53 -1.51 -13.86
N PHE A 34 -28.34 -0.21 -14.08
CA PHE A 34 -27.34 0.33 -15.00
C PHE A 34 -25.90 0.06 -14.53
N CYS A 35 -25.61 0.29 -13.25
CA CYS A 35 -24.27 0.05 -12.71
C CYS A 35 -23.91 -1.44 -12.79
N PHE A 36 -24.84 -2.33 -12.43
CA PHE A 36 -24.59 -3.76 -12.46
C PHE A 36 -24.45 -4.30 -13.88
N SER A 37 -25.31 -3.88 -14.82
CA SER A 37 -25.18 -4.31 -16.22
C SER A 37 -23.87 -3.83 -16.84
N SER A 38 -23.48 -2.58 -16.58
CA SER A 38 -22.23 -2.00 -17.07
C SER A 38 -21.00 -2.69 -16.45
N PHE A 39 -21.07 -3.07 -15.18
CA PHE A 39 -20.05 -3.90 -14.52
C PHE A 39 -19.88 -5.25 -15.23
N ILE A 40 -20.98 -5.96 -15.51
CA ILE A 40 -20.93 -7.23 -16.24
C ILE A 40 -20.34 -7.04 -17.64
N THR A 41 -20.76 -6.01 -18.39
CA THR A 41 -20.20 -5.69 -19.71
C THR A 41 -18.69 -5.49 -19.64
N LEU A 42 -18.20 -4.72 -18.67
CA LEU A 42 -16.76 -4.54 -18.48
C LEU A 42 -16.06 -5.86 -18.20
N LEU A 43 -16.62 -6.77 -17.40
CA LEU A 43 -15.98 -8.05 -17.12
C LEU A 43 -15.97 -9.00 -18.33
N THR A 44 -17.02 -8.99 -19.16
CA THR A 44 -17.16 -9.95 -20.27
C THR A 44 -16.49 -9.50 -21.56
N THR A 45 -16.17 -8.21 -21.69
CA THR A 45 -15.62 -7.64 -22.92
C THR A 45 -14.12 -7.45 -22.80
N ASN A 46 -13.32 -7.98 -23.73
CA ASN A 46 -11.86 -7.85 -23.69
C ASN A 46 -11.33 -6.47 -24.15
N ALA A 47 -12.18 -5.64 -24.77
CA ALA A 47 -11.81 -4.29 -25.19
C ALA A 47 -11.72 -3.31 -24.00
N THR A 48 -10.96 -2.23 -24.20
CA THR A 48 -10.73 -1.17 -23.21
C THR A 48 -11.75 -0.05 -23.37
N TYR A 49 -12.47 0.31 -22.30
CA TYR A 49 -13.52 1.34 -22.36
C TYR A 49 -13.00 2.75 -22.69
N THR A 50 -11.69 2.98 -22.63
CA THR A 50 -11.05 4.25 -22.99
C THR A 50 -10.85 4.40 -24.50
N ASP A 51 -11.13 3.36 -25.29
CA ASP A 51 -11.16 3.41 -26.75
C ASP A 51 -12.63 3.49 -27.22
N ILE A 52 -12.92 4.41 -28.15
CA ILE A 52 -14.26 4.55 -28.74
C ILE A 52 -14.74 3.26 -29.42
N ASN A 53 -13.82 2.44 -29.93
CA ASN A 53 -14.13 1.15 -30.53
C ASN A 53 -14.72 0.15 -29.53
N PHE A 54 -14.59 0.39 -28.22
CA PHE A 54 -15.27 -0.38 -27.19
C PHE A 54 -16.78 -0.47 -27.45
N VAL A 55 -17.40 0.60 -27.96
CA VAL A 55 -18.85 0.62 -28.26
C VAL A 55 -19.25 -0.50 -29.22
N ALA A 56 -18.40 -0.82 -30.21
CA ALA A 56 -18.65 -1.90 -31.16
C ALA A 56 -18.62 -3.30 -30.52
N SER A 57 -17.95 -3.44 -29.37
CA SER A 57 -17.85 -4.69 -28.62
C SER A 57 -18.96 -4.88 -27.56
N VAL A 58 -19.86 -3.91 -27.41
CA VAL A 58 -20.96 -3.94 -26.44
C VAL A 58 -22.23 -4.50 -27.08
N ASN A 59 -22.79 -5.56 -26.48
CA ASN A 59 -24.12 -6.05 -26.83
C ASN A 59 -25.20 -5.20 -26.15
N LEU A 60 -25.62 -4.12 -26.82
CA LEU A 60 -26.57 -3.15 -26.28
C LEU A 60 -27.93 -3.78 -25.85
N PRO A 61 -28.57 -4.68 -26.63
CA PRO A 61 -29.77 -5.39 -26.18
C PRO A 61 -29.58 -6.12 -24.85
N LEU A 62 -28.45 -6.82 -24.67
CA LEU A 62 -28.14 -7.53 -23.44
C LEU A 62 -27.97 -6.58 -22.25
N VAL A 63 -27.33 -5.43 -22.45
CA VAL A 63 -27.18 -4.39 -21.40
C VAL A 63 -28.54 -3.87 -20.96
N ILE A 64 -29.44 -3.56 -21.90
CA ILE A 64 -30.78 -3.06 -21.60
C ILE A 64 -31.60 -4.13 -20.86
N ILE A 65 -31.63 -5.35 -21.37
CA ILE A 65 -32.36 -6.47 -20.75
C ILE A 65 -31.85 -6.71 -19.32
N THR A 66 -30.53 -6.77 -19.13
CA THR A 66 -29.92 -6.98 -17.81
C THR A 66 -30.27 -5.82 -16.87
N THR A 67 -30.23 -4.58 -17.35
CA THR A 67 -30.59 -3.38 -16.57
C THR A 67 -32.04 -3.46 -16.09
N VAL A 68 -32.97 -3.79 -16.99
CA VAL A 68 -34.41 -3.90 -16.67
C VAL A 68 -34.68 -5.05 -15.71
N ILE A 69 -34.03 -6.21 -15.90
CA ILE A 69 -34.18 -7.36 -15.00
C ILE A 69 -33.69 -7.00 -13.60
N ILE A 70 -32.49 -6.43 -13.45
CA ILE A 70 -31.94 -6.07 -12.14
C ILE A 70 -32.78 -5.00 -11.47
N PHE A 71 -33.23 -3.99 -12.22
CA PHE A 71 -34.18 -2.98 -11.74
C PHE A 71 -35.46 -3.63 -11.18
N ALA A 72 -36.09 -4.49 -11.98
CA ALA A 72 -37.33 -5.16 -11.61
C ALA A 72 -37.15 -6.06 -10.38
N VAL A 73 -36.06 -6.83 -10.32
CA VAL A 73 -35.71 -7.68 -9.17
C VAL A 73 -35.49 -6.83 -7.92
N CYS A 74 -34.76 -5.72 -8.03
CA CYS A 74 -34.48 -4.83 -6.89
C CYS A 74 -35.78 -4.24 -6.31
N VAL A 75 -36.64 -3.70 -7.18
CA VAL A 75 -37.95 -3.14 -6.77
C VAL A 75 -38.88 -4.22 -6.23
N ALA A 76 -38.99 -5.36 -6.91
CA ALA A 76 -39.84 -6.47 -6.47
C ALA A 76 -39.37 -7.02 -5.12
N THR A 77 -38.06 -7.17 -4.90
CA THR A 77 -37.52 -7.64 -3.62
C THR A 77 -37.83 -6.64 -2.50
N ALA A 78 -37.60 -5.34 -2.71
CA ALA A 78 -37.94 -4.32 -1.73
C ALA A 78 -39.44 -4.29 -1.40
N PHE A 79 -40.30 -4.47 -2.40
CA PHE A 79 -41.74 -4.52 -2.23
C PHE A 79 -42.22 -5.78 -1.48
N LEU A 80 -41.74 -6.96 -1.91
CA LEU A 80 -42.13 -8.26 -1.35
C LEU A 80 -41.64 -8.43 0.10
N THR A 81 -40.43 -7.98 0.39
CA THR A 81 -39.84 -8.04 1.75
C THR A 81 -40.30 -6.89 2.64
N LYS A 82 -40.90 -5.83 2.06
CA LYS A 82 -41.21 -4.56 2.72
C LYS A 82 -39.98 -3.86 3.33
N CYS A 83 -38.79 -4.12 2.78
CA CYS A 83 -37.52 -3.52 3.20
C CYS A 83 -37.00 -2.60 2.09
N LYS A 84 -37.24 -1.29 2.23
CA LYS A 84 -36.79 -0.29 1.25
C LYS A 84 -35.27 -0.08 1.25
N GLU A 85 -34.60 -0.46 2.33
CA GLU A 85 -33.15 -0.38 2.56
C GLU A 85 -32.35 -1.24 1.56
N ILE A 86 -33.00 -2.23 0.93
CA ILE A 86 -32.41 -3.07 -0.11
C ILE A 86 -31.94 -2.23 -1.31
N ILE A 87 -32.72 -1.22 -1.70
CA ILE A 87 -32.43 -0.37 -2.86
C ILE A 87 -31.14 0.45 -2.68
N PRO A 88 -30.97 1.27 -1.63
CA PRO A 88 -29.73 1.99 -1.40
C PRO A 88 -28.53 1.05 -1.19
N GLY A 89 -28.76 -0.15 -0.62
CA GLY A 89 -27.71 -1.17 -0.47
C GLY A 89 -27.25 -1.71 -1.82
N ALA A 90 -28.20 -2.08 -2.68
CA ALA A 90 -27.91 -2.57 -4.03
C ALA A 90 -27.25 -1.49 -4.89
N LEU A 91 -27.67 -0.23 -4.78
CA LEU A 91 -27.02 0.88 -5.48
C LEU A 91 -25.57 1.06 -5.01
N LEU A 92 -25.32 1.06 -3.70
CA LEU A 92 -23.96 1.20 -3.18
C LEU A 92 -23.05 0.07 -3.67
N VAL A 93 -23.49 -1.18 -3.54
CA VAL A 93 -22.70 -2.35 -3.94
C VAL A 93 -22.44 -2.35 -5.45
N SER A 94 -23.47 -2.14 -6.28
CA SER A 94 -23.31 -2.10 -7.74
C SER A 94 -22.43 -0.94 -8.21
N ALA A 95 -22.53 0.24 -7.57
CA ALA A 95 -21.66 1.38 -7.85
C ALA A 95 -20.19 1.11 -7.48
N VAL A 96 -19.93 0.47 -6.34
CA VAL A 96 -18.56 0.07 -5.94
C VAL A 96 -17.99 -0.97 -6.90
N LEU A 97 -18.79 -1.98 -7.29
CA LEU A 97 -18.36 -2.99 -8.27
C LEU A 97 -18.03 -2.36 -9.62
N PHE A 98 -18.94 -1.51 -10.14
CA PHE A 98 -18.74 -0.84 -11.41
C PHE A 98 -17.55 0.13 -11.37
N GLY A 99 -17.46 0.94 -10.32
CA GLY A 99 -16.33 1.84 -10.09
C GLY A 99 -15.00 1.09 -10.00
N SER A 100 -14.96 -0.04 -9.30
CA SER A 100 -13.76 -0.89 -9.20
C SER A 100 -13.37 -1.50 -10.54
N ALA A 101 -14.34 -1.91 -11.37
CA ALA A 101 -14.08 -2.42 -12.71
C ALA A 101 -13.57 -1.34 -13.68
N LEU A 102 -14.13 -0.12 -13.61
CA LEU A 102 -13.61 1.05 -14.34
C LEU A 102 -12.17 1.35 -13.90
N ALA A 103 -11.94 1.48 -12.60
CA ALA A 103 -10.62 1.66 -12.02
C ALA A 103 -9.60 0.60 -12.48
N TYR A 104 -9.99 -0.68 -12.46
CA TYR A 104 -9.15 -1.79 -12.92
C TYR A 104 -8.86 -1.71 -14.42
N LYS A 105 -9.88 -1.60 -15.28
CA LYS A 105 -9.72 -1.62 -16.75
C LYS A 105 -9.15 -0.35 -17.33
N GLY A 106 -9.26 0.76 -16.62
CA GLY A 106 -8.67 2.04 -17.00
C GLY A 106 -7.18 2.11 -16.67
N SER A 107 -6.69 1.18 -15.85
CA SER A 107 -5.31 1.17 -15.40
C SER A 107 -4.41 0.49 -16.41
N TYR A 108 -3.55 1.28 -17.06
CA TYR A 108 -2.50 0.75 -17.94
C TYR A 108 -1.29 0.33 -17.12
N LEU A 109 -0.63 -0.75 -17.55
CA LEU A 109 0.59 -1.24 -16.93
C LEU A 109 1.78 -0.39 -17.38
N GLY A 110 2.56 0.10 -16.43
CA GLY A 110 3.90 0.64 -16.70
C GLY A 110 3.99 2.15 -16.97
N GLU A 111 2.97 2.82 -17.49
CA GLU A 111 3.04 4.26 -17.80
C GLU A 111 1.77 5.04 -17.40
N GLU A 112 2.01 6.16 -16.70
CA GLU A 112 1.05 7.16 -16.22
C GLU A 112 0.10 6.76 -15.07
N SER A 113 0.65 6.70 -13.85
CA SER A 113 -0.13 6.83 -12.60
C SER A 113 -1.10 8.02 -12.59
N ALA A 114 -0.80 9.07 -13.38
CA ALA A 114 -1.61 10.26 -13.56
C ALA A 114 -3.00 9.98 -14.18
N LYS A 115 -3.10 9.14 -15.22
CA LYS A 115 -4.40 8.83 -15.86
C LYS A 115 -5.34 8.08 -14.91
N ASN A 116 -4.80 7.17 -14.10
CA ASN A 116 -5.58 6.37 -13.17
C ASN A 116 -6.17 7.22 -12.04
N ILE A 117 -5.42 8.20 -11.52
CA ILE A 117 -5.90 9.06 -10.43
C ILE A 117 -7.03 9.99 -10.87
N PHE A 118 -7.01 10.53 -12.10
CA PHE A 118 -8.11 11.35 -12.60
C PHE A 118 -9.41 10.55 -12.74
N MET A 119 -9.33 9.30 -13.21
CA MET A 119 -10.49 8.41 -13.24
C MET A 119 -11.03 8.14 -11.82
N ASN A 120 -10.14 7.86 -10.86
CA ASN A 120 -10.52 7.68 -9.46
C ASN A 120 -11.18 8.93 -8.84
N ILE A 121 -10.71 10.13 -9.19
CA ILE A 121 -11.34 11.40 -8.78
C ILE A 121 -12.76 11.50 -9.35
N GLY A 122 -12.93 11.20 -10.65
CA GLY A 122 -14.24 11.20 -11.31
C GLY A 122 -15.21 10.20 -10.67
N ILE A 123 -14.76 8.97 -10.39
CA ILE A 123 -15.56 7.96 -9.67
C ILE A 123 -15.89 8.46 -8.26
N GLY A 124 -14.93 9.04 -7.55
CA GLY A 124 -15.13 9.64 -6.23
C GLY A 124 -16.19 10.73 -6.22
N PHE A 125 -16.24 11.56 -7.27
CA PHE A 125 -17.27 12.59 -7.44
C PHE A 125 -18.67 11.98 -7.57
N ILE A 126 -18.84 10.91 -8.36
CA ILE A 126 -20.13 10.20 -8.47
C ILE A 126 -20.50 9.51 -7.14
N MET A 127 -19.54 8.84 -6.51
CA MET A 127 -19.73 8.19 -5.22
C MET A 127 -20.16 9.19 -4.14
N PHE A 128 -19.64 10.41 -4.16
CA PHE A 128 -20.04 11.48 -3.24
C PHE A 128 -21.56 11.72 -3.32
N PHE A 129 -22.15 11.89 -4.51
CA PHE A 129 -23.59 12.11 -4.64
C PHE A 129 -24.41 10.89 -4.20
N ILE A 130 -23.99 9.68 -4.56
CA ILE A 130 -24.64 8.44 -4.12
C ILE A 130 -24.66 8.38 -2.59
N ILE A 131 -23.54 8.64 -1.94
CA ILE A 131 -23.41 8.53 -0.49
C ILE A 131 -24.12 9.67 0.24
N VAL A 132 -24.11 10.89 -0.30
CA VAL A 132 -24.92 11.99 0.23
C VAL A 132 -26.41 11.64 0.17
N TRP A 133 -26.87 11.06 -0.94
CA TRP A 133 -28.26 10.61 -1.07
C TRP A 133 -28.57 9.47 -0.09
N ILE A 134 -27.71 8.45 0.02
CA ILE A 134 -27.88 7.34 0.98
C ILE A 134 -27.89 7.84 2.43
N GLY A 135 -26.98 8.75 2.78
CA GLY A 135 -26.84 9.28 4.12
C GLY A 135 -28.02 10.15 4.58
N LYS A 136 -28.80 10.71 3.64
CA LYS A 136 -29.97 11.54 3.96
C LYS A 136 -31.06 10.70 4.63
N GLY A 137 -31.21 10.88 5.94
CA GLY A 137 -32.17 10.13 6.77
C GLY A 137 -31.76 8.69 7.05
N ASP A 138 -30.45 8.38 6.97
CA ASP A 138 -29.88 7.04 7.19
C ASP A 138 -30.63 5.94 6.41
N LYS A 139 -30.72 6.06 5.08
CA LYS A 139 -31.51 5.15 4.23
C LYS A 139 -31.07 3.69 4.29
N LEU A 140 -29.85 3.43 4.75
CA LEU A 140 -29.31 2.08 4.96
C LEU A 140 -29.49 1.56 6.39
N ASN A 141 -30.01 2.41 7.28
CA ASN A 141 -30.16 2.14 8.69
C ASN A 141 -28.86 1.59 9.34
N ILE A 142 -27.72 2.21 9.03
CA ILE A 142 -26.39 1.70 9.38
C ILE A 142 -26.23 1.55 10.89
N ASN A 143 -26.87 2.45 11.63
CA ASN A 143 -26.81 2.50 13.08
C ASN A 143 -27.48 1.29 13.74
N ASP A 144 -28.46 0.68 13.07
CA ASP A 144 -29.20 -0.48 13.58
C ASP A 144 -28.62 -1.82 13.10
N ILE A 145 -27.57 -1.81 12.27
CA ILE A 145 -26.89 -3.03 11.82
C ILE A 145 -26.25 -3.73 13.03
N LYS A 146 -26.87 -4.83 13.47
CA LYS A 146 -26.37 -5.69 14.54
C LYS A 146 -25.61 -6.86 13.94
N LEU A 147 -24.30 -6.89 14.16
CA LEU A 147 -23.48 -8.04 13.80
C LEU A 147 -23.40 -9.07 14.94
N PRO A 148 -23.26 -10.37 14.61
CA PRO A 148 -23.06 -11.45 15.58
C PRO A 148 -21.89 -11.21 16.55
N LYS A 149 -21.79 -12.03 17.59
CA LYS A 149 -20.64 -11.98 18.52
C LYS A 149 -19.35 -12.25 17.75
N ASN A 150 -18.30 -11.48 18.02
CA ASN A 150 -16.96 -11.62 17.44
C ASN A 150 -16.85 -11.40 15.91
N SER A 151 -17.87 -10.86 15.24
CA SER A 151 -17.82 -10.60 13.79
C SER A 151 -16.60 -9.78 13.39
N GLU A 152 -16.24 -8.77 14.19
CA GLU A 152 -15.09 -7.90 13.95
C GLU A 152 -13.76 -8.67 13.94
N TRP A 153 -13.62 -9.67 14.81
CA TRP A 153 -12.42 -10.50 14.89
C TRP A 153 -12.37 -11.57 13.81
N ILE A 154 -13.53 -12.17 13.48
CA ILE A 154 -13.63 -13.14 12.39
C ILE A 154 -13.30 -12.44 11.07
N THR A 155 -13.91 -11.29 10.80
CA THR A 155 -13.60 -10.48 9.62
C THR A 155 -12.12 -10.08 9.61
N ALA A 156 -11.56 -9.64 10.73
CA ALA A 156 -10.15 -9.29 10.80
C ALA A 156 -9.23 -10.48 10.47
N GLY A 157 -9.51 -11.67 11.02
CA GLY A 157 -8.75 -12.88 10.73
C GLY A 157 -8.84 -13.31 9.26
N VAL A 158 -10.03 -13.26 8.68
CA VAL A 158 -10.24 -13.58 7.25
C VAL A 158 -9.52 -12.58 6.36
N LEU A 159 -9.66 -11.27 6.61
CA LEU A 159 -9.01 -10.23 5.81
C LEU A 159 -7.49 -10.29 5.93
N LEU A 160 -6.97 -10.56 7.13
CA LEU A 160 -5.55 -10.77 7.36
C LEU A 160 -5.03 -11.90 6.48
N LEU A 161 -5.68 -13.08 6.56
CA LEU A 161 -5.28 -14.25 5.78
C LEU A 161 -5.36 -14.00 4.27
N LEU A 162 -6.47 -13.42 3.79
CA LEU A 162 -6.66 -13.12 2.38
C LEU A 162 -5.62 -12.11 1.87
N PHE A 163 -5.38 -11.04 2.61
CA PHE A 163 -4.35 -10.05 2.24
C PHE A 163 -2.98 -10.71 2.15
N THR A 164 -2.59 -11.48 3.17
CA THR A 164 -1.31 -12.17 3.20
C THR A 164 -1.15 -13.11 2.00
N ILE A 165 -2.16 -13.94 1.71
CA ILE A 165 -2.11 -14.87 0.56
C ILE A 165 -2.01 -14.09 -0.75
N LEU A 166 -2.92 -13.16 -1.02
CA LEU A 166 -3.00 -12.46 -2.31
C LEU A 166 -1.74 -11.63 -2.60
N VAL A 167 -1.24 -10.91 -1.59
CA VAL A 167 -0.04 -10.08 -1.73
C VAL A 167 1.21 -10.97 -1.85
N SER A 168 1.29 -12.07 -1.11
CA SER A 168 2.42 -13.01 -1.23
C SER A 168 2.46 -13.66 -2.60
N VAL A 169 1.33 -14.16 -3.11
CA VAL A 169 1.25 -14.77 -4.45
C VAL A 169 1.72 -13.78 -5.52
N ALA A 170 1.22 -12.55 -5.49
CA ALA A 170 1.57 -11.53 -6.50
C ALA A 170 3.04 -11.07 -6.41
N SER A 171 3.59 -10.90 -5.20
CA SER A 171 4.99 -10.51 -5.01
C SER A 171 5.97 -11.65 -5.34
N ILE A 172 5.62 -12.89 -4.98
CA ILE A 172 6.39 -14.09 -5.36
C ILE A 172 6.32 -14.31 -6.87
N ALA A 173 5.18 -14.08 -7.52
CA ALA A 173 5.08 -14.14 -8.97
C ALA A 173 6.05 -13.15 -9.64
N ARG A 174 6.14 -11.91 -9.14
CA ARG A 174 7.12 -10.93 -9.63
C ARG A 174 8.56 -11.40 -9.44
N TYR A 175 8.88 -11.99 -8.28
CA TYR A 175 10.19 -12.59 -8.03
C TYR A 175 10.50 -13.73 -9.00
N ASN A 176 9.61 -14.72 -9.12
CA ASN A 176 9.78 -15.87 -10.00
C ASN A 176 9.87 -15.49 -11.48
N ALA A 177 9.28 -14.36 -11.87
CA ALA A 177 9.41 -13.80 -13.20
C ALA A 177 10.77 -13.11 -13.48
N TYR A 178 11.72 -13.11 -12.52
CA TYR A 178 12.99 -12.37 -12.57
C TYR A 178 12.81 -10.86 -12.76
N MET A 179 11.79 -10.29 -12.10
CA MET A 179 11.44 -8.87 -12.19
C MET A 179 11.71 -8.09 -10.89
N ALA A 180 12.27 -8.76 -9.88
CA ALA A 180 12.77 -8.12 -8.67
C ALA A 180 14.24 -7.75 -8.86
N SER A 181 14.58 -6.50 -8.59
CA SER A 181 15.92 -5.97 -8.85
C SER A 181 16.80 -5.99 -7.60
N ASN A 182 18.10 -5.75 -7.79
CA ASN A 182 19.06 -5.69 -6.69
C ASN A 182 18.69 -4.68 -5.60
N PHE A 183 18.28 -3.46 -5.98
CA PHE A 183 18.19 -2.31 -5.07
C PHE A 183 17.59 -2.64 -3.70
N ASP A 184 16.29 -2.87 -3.58
CA ASP A 184 15.73 -3.24 -2.28
C ASP A 184 15.86 -4.76 -2.08
N PHE A 185 15.32 -5.58 -2.99
CA PHE A 185 15.17 -7.02 -2.71
C PHE A 185 16.47 -7.81 -2.75
N GLY A 186 17.40 -7.51 -3.67
CA GLY A 186 18.72 -8.15 -3.70
C GLY A 186 19.54 -7.85 -2.45
N ILE A 187 19.56 -6.57 -2.02
CA ILE A 187 20.21 -6.15 -0.77
C ILE A 187 19.66 -6.95 0.41
N PHE A 188 18.34 -6.95 0.61
CA PHE A 188 17.78 -7.58 1.81
C PHE A 188 17.83 -9.10 1.76
N THR A 189 17.72 -9.73 0.60
CA THR A 189 17.84 -11.20 0.51
C THR A 189 19.25 -11.67 0.87
N GLN A 190 20.30 -11.01 0.36
CA GLN A 190 21.67 -11.32 0.74
C GLN A 190 21.96 -10.95 2.20
N MET A 191 21.49 -9.79 2.65
CA MET A 191 21.68 -9.34 4.04
C MET A 191 21.04 -10.31 5.04
N PHE A 192 19.81 -10.79 4.82
CA PHE A 192 19.16 -11.72 5.74
C PHE A 192 19.86 -13.08 5.79
N GLU A 193 20.40 -13.55 4.67
CA GLU A 193 21.20 -14.78 4.64
C GLU A 193 22.54 -14.60 5.38
N ASN A 194 23.18 -13.45 5.23
CA ASN A 194 24.37 -13.10 6.00
C ASN A 194 24.05 -12.96 7.51
N MET A 195 22.95 -12.30 7.88
CA MET A 195 22.50 -12.21 9.27
C MET A 195 22.25 -13.60 9.87
N ARG A 196 21.63 -14.50 9.12
CA ARG A 196 21.34 -15.87 9.57
C ARG A 196 22.62 -16.67 9.80
N THR A 197 23.65 -16.48 8.98
CA THR A 197 24.88 -17.28 9.01
C THR A 197 26.00 -16.68 9.86
N THR A 198 26.03 -15.36 10.03
CA THR A 198 27.12 -14.63 10.73
C THR A 198 26.62 -13.79 11.91
N GLY A 199 25.33 -13.48 11.97
CA GLY A 199 24.78 -12.54 12.94
C GLY A 199 24.96 -11.06 12.56
N LEU A 200 25.56 -10.76 11.40
CA LEU A 200 25.82 -9.39 10.94
C LEU A 200 24.92 -9.01 9.77
N ALA A 201 24.49 -7.75 9.75
CA ALA A 201 23.65 -7.17 8.68
C ALA A 201 24.50 -6.70 7.50
N ASP A 202 25.43 -7.55 7.05
CA ASP A 202 26.39 -7.21 5.99
C ASP A 202 25.90 -7.70 4.63
N THR A 203 26.33 -7.01 3.57
CA THR A 203 25.96 -7.31 2.18
C THR A 203 27.03 -6.76 1.25
N THR A 204 27.24 -7.40 0.10
CA THR A 204 28.16 -6.94 -0.94
C THR A 204 27.46 -6.19 -2.06
N VAL A 205 26.12 -6.25 -2.10
CA VAL A 205 25.31 -5.70 -3.19
C VAL A 205 24.64 -4.37 -2.82
N GLU A 206 24.83 -3.91 -1.59
CA GLU A 206 24.55 -2.54 -1.15
C GLU A 206 25.79 -1.69 -1.42
N ARG A 207 25.69 -0.74 -2.37
CA ARG A 207 26.84 0.05 -2.89
C ARG A 207 27.93 -0.76 -3.60
N ASN A 208 27.68 -2.03 -3.87
CA ASN A 208 28.59 -2.91 -4.59
C ASN A 208 29.96 -3.12 -3.87
N VAL A 209 29.96 -3.01 -2.55
CA VAL A 209 31.11 -3.24 -1.67
C VAL A 209 30.64 -4.03 -0.45
N LEU A 210 31.54 -4.78 0.20
CA LEU A 210 31.18 -5.42 1.47
C LEU A 210 31.03 -4.35 2.55
N MET A 211 29.81 -4.15 3.01
CA MET A 211 29.51 -3.19 4.09
C MET A 211 28.33 -3.67 4.93
N SER A 212 28.17 -3.06 6.11
CA SER A 212 26.97 -3.22 6.91
C SER A 212 25.86 -2.33 6.37
N HIS A 213 24.63 -2.86 6.28
CA HIS A 213 23.44 -2.09 5.95
C HIS A 213 23.24 -0.90 6.90
N PHE A 214 23.72 -1.00 8.14
CA PHE A 214 23.65 0.08 9.13
C PHE A 214 24.53 1.29 8.79
N GLY A 215 25.43 1.17 7.80
CA GLY A 215 26.11 2.31 7.19
C GLY A 215 25.28 3.05 6.13
N VAL A 216 24.14 2.49 5.72
CA VAL A 216 23.20 3.15 4.80
C VAL A 216 21.90 3.52 5.52
N HIS A 217 21.30 2.56 6.22
CA HIS A 217 20.08 2.74 7.00
C HIS A 217 20.20 2.02 8.34
N PHE A 218 19.97 2.77 9.42
CA PHE A 218 20.01 2.21 10.77
C PHE A 218 18.68 1.50 11.08
N SER A 219 18.59 0.24 10.63
CA SER A 219 17.39 -0.61 10.67
C SER A 219 17.48 -1.83 11.62
N PRO A 220 17.81 -1.70 12.92
CA PRO A 220 17.89 -2.84 13.85
C PRO A 220 16.63 -3.70 13.95
N PHE A 221 15.46 -3.17 13.60
CA PHE A 221 14.19 -3.91 13.62
C PHE A 221 14.24 -5.21 12.80
N TYR A 222 15.09 -5.33 11.79
CA TYR A 222 15.24 -6.54 11.00
C TYR A 222 15.63 -7.78 11.82
N TYR A 223 16.33 -7.62 12.95
CA TYR A 223 16.62 -8.74 13.85
C TYR A 223 15.37 -9.34 14.50
N VAL A 224 14.26 -8.60 14.61
CA VAL A 224 12.97 -9.13 15.07
C VAL A 224 12.38 -10.08 14.02
N LEU A 225 12.67 -9.86 12.74
CA LEU A 225 12.18 -10.67 11.63
C LEU A 225 13.07 -11.89 11.36
N LEU A 226 14.34 -11.83 11.76
CA LEU A 226 15.34 -12.86 11.50
C LEU A 226 14.92 -14.28 11.94
N PRO A 227 14.33 -14.52 13.14
CA PRO A 227 13.88 -15.85 13.53
C PRO A 227 12.84 -16.45 12.59
N PHE A 228 11.96 -15.62 12.02
CA PHE A 228 10.94 -16.08 11.07
C PHE A 228 11.56 -16.43 9.71
N TYR A 229 12.53 -15.65 9.25
CA TYR A 229 13.30 -15.97 8.04
C TYR A 229 14.10 -17.26 8.22
N ALA A 230 14.72 -17.46 9.38
CA ALA A 230 15.56 -18.63 9.65
C ALA A 230 14.82 -19.98 9.60
N ILE A 231 13.49 -20.00 9.77
CA ILE A 231 12.66 -21.21 9.62
C ILE A 231 12.71 -21.74 8.17
N CYS A 232 12.67 -20.83 7.20
CA CYS A 232 12.73 -21.14 5.77
C CYS A 232 13.54 -20.04 5.07
N PRO A 233 14.88 -20.16 5.05
CA PRO A 233 15.78 -19.09 4.59
C PRO A 233 15.77 -18.99 3.06
N ARG A 234 14.71 -18.36 2.54
CA ARG A 234 14.47 -18.15 1.12
C ARG A 234 13.92 -16.73 0.88
N PRO A 235 14.21 -16.11 -0.27
CA PRO A 235 13.69 -14.77 -0.62
C PRO A 235 12.18 -14.64 -0.48
N GLU A 236 11.41 -15.65 -0.87
CA GLU A 236 9.95 -15.68 -0.80
C GLU A 236 9.45 -15.55 0.65
N THR A 237 10.19 -16.08 1.63
CA THR A 237 9.83 -15.98 3.05
C THR A 237 9.82 -14.52 3.51
N LEU A 238 10.72 -13.67 3.00
CA LEU A 238 10.70 -12.23 3.31
C LEU A 238 9.44 -11.55 2.77
N LEU A 239 9.02 -11.90 1.55
CA LEU A 239 7.79 -11.38 0.94
C LEU A 239 6.54 -11.80 1.73
N VAL A 240 6.49 -13.07 2.18
CA VAL A 240 5.41 -13.59 3.01
C VAL A 240 5.38 -12.91 4.39
N ILE A 241 6.53 -12.78 5.05
CA ILE A 241 6.65 -12.09 6.35
C ILE A 241 6.16 -10.66 6.23
N GLN A 242 6.57 -9.93 5.19
CA GLN A 242 6.13 -8.56 4.96
C GLN A 242 4.60 -8.48 4.78
N ALA A 243 4.03 -9.31 3.91
CA ALA A 243 2.59 -9.32 3.67
C ALA A 243 1.79 -9.69 4.94
N ALA A 244 2.27 -10.65 5.73
CA ALA A 244 1.70 -11.02 7.02
C ALA A 244 1.82 -9.90 8.05
N PHE A 245 2.98 -9.24 8.14
CA PHE A 245 3.19 -8.20 9.13
C PHE A 245 2.31 -6.99 8.83
N VAL A 246 2.28 -6.51 7.58
CA VAL A 246 1.43 -5.38 7.16
C VAL A 246 -0.05 -5.65 7.47
N SER A 247 -0.54 -6.87 7.26
CA SER A 247 -1.94 -7.20 7.57
C SER A 247 -2.23 -7.26 9.08
N LEU A 248 -1.24 -7.52 9.94
CA LEU A 248 -1.41 -7.49 11.41
C LEU A 248 -1.85 -6.12 11.94
N GLY A 249 -1.66 -5.02 11.19
CA GLY A 249 -2.16 -3.71 11.58
C GLY A 249 -3.69 -3.61 11.67
N ILE A 250 -4.43 -4.60 11.14
CA ILE A 250 -5.88 -4.71 11.37
C ILE A 250 -6.23 -4.96 12.85
N ILE A 251 -5.33 -5.60 13.62
CA ILE A 251 -5.54 -5.90 15.03
C ILE A 251 -5.65 -4.61 15.85
N PRO A 252 -4.66 -3.69 15.83
CA PRO A 252 -4.80 -2.41 16.53
C PRO A 252 -5.98 -1.58 15.99
N VAL A 253 -6.38 -1.68 14.72
CA VAL A 253 -7.62 -1.04 14.23
C VAL A 253 -8.84 -1.52 15.02
N VAL A 254 -9.05 -2.84 15.13
CA VAL A 254 -10.16 -3.42 15.90
C VAL A 254 -10.09 -2.98 17.36
N LEU A 255 -8.90 -3.02 17.96
CA LEU A 255 -8.70 -2.64 19.36
C LEU A 255 -8.96 -1.14 19.61
N ILE A 256 -8.53 -0.26 18.71
CA ILE A 256 -8.78 1.19 18.76
C ILE A 256 -10.29 1.45 18.66
N CYS A 257 -10.97 0.85 17.68
CA CYS A 257 -12.41 1.01 17.52
C CYS A 257 -13.18 0.58 18.79
N LYS A 258 -12.78 -0.54 19.40
CA LYS A 258 -13.36 -1.02 20.66
C LYS A 258 -13.08 -0.09 21.83
N GLN A 259 -11.86 0.43 21.94
CA GLN A 259 -11.49 1.39 22.98
C GLN A 259 -12.28 2.70 22.84
N LEU A 260 -12.61 3.10 21.60
CA LEU A 260 -13.47 4.24 21.28
C LEU A 260 -14.97 3.92 21.32
N LYS A 261 -15.36 2.71 21.75
CA LYS A 261 -16.75 2.25 21.87
C LYS A 261 -17.55 2.32 20.56
N LEU A 262 -16.87 2.15 19.42
CA LEU A 262 -17.52 2.04 18.11
C LEU A 262 -18.29 0.72 18.01
N THR A 263 -19.36 0.72 17.22
CA THR A 263 -20.13 -0.50 16.96
C THR A 263 -19.30 -1.51 16.16
N LYS A 264 -19.72 -2.77 16.17
CA LYS A 264 -19.04 -3.83 15.39
C LYS A 264 -19.08 -3.56 13.89
N SER A 265 -20.20 -3.05 13.36
CA SER A 265 -20.35 -2.70 11.95
C SER A 265 -19.36 -1.62 11.53
N VAL A 266 -19.21 -0.56 12.34
CA VAL A 266 -18.21 0.48 12.12
C VAL A 266 -16.80 -0.10 12.23
N THR A 267 -16.54 -0.97 13.20
CA THR A 267 -15.23 -1.62 13.38
C THR A 267 -14.84 -2.47 12.17
N VAL A 268 -15.78 -3.26 11.63
CA VAL A 268 -15.59 -4.03 10.39
C VAL A 268 -15.30 -3.11 9.22
N ALA A 269 -16.05 -2.01 9.06
CA ALA A 269 -15.81 -1.05 7.99
C ALA A 269 -14.44 -0.37 8.12
N CYS A 270 -14.01 0.03 9.32
CA CYS A 270 -12.66 0.56 9.56
C CYS A 270 -11.56 -0.47 9.25
N SER A 271 -11.81 -1.75 9.54
CA SER A 271 -10.90 -2.85 9.24
C SER A 271 -10.75 -3.07 7.73
N LEU A 272 -11.85 -2.97 6.98
CA LEU A 272 -11.84 -2.99 5.51
C LEU A 272 -11.13 -1.75 4.93
N ILE A 273 -11.39 -0.55 5.46
CA ILE A 273 -10.70 0.68 5.06
C ILE A 273 -9.19 0.53 5.23
N TYR A 274 -8.72 -0.05 6.34
CA TYR A 274 -7.29 -0.33 6.54
C TYR A 274 -6.75 -1.27 5.47
N ILE A 275 -7.34 -2.46 5.30
CA ILE A 275 -6.83 -3.49 4.37
C ILE A 275 -6.84 -3.04 2.91
N PHE A 276 -7.87 -2.28 2.53
CA PHE A 276 -7.99 -1.70 1.19
C PHE A 276 -7.38 -0.29 1.09
N PHE A 277 -6.61 0.16 2.07
CA PHE A 277 -5.94 1.44 1.94
C PHE A 277 -4.89 1.34 0.81
N PRO A 278 -4.93 2.20 -0.24
CA PRO A 278 -4.28 1.89 -1.52
C PRO A 278 -2.79 1.54 -1.45
N THR A 279 -2.00 2.13 -0.56
CA THR A 279 -0.58 1.80 -0.50
C THR A 279 -0.25 0.42 0.11
N LEU A 280 -1.09 -0.13 0.99
CA LEU A 280 -0.69 -1.31 1.78
C LEU A 280 -0.44 -2.55 0.93
N ALA A 281 -1.33 -2.87 -0.01
CA ALA A 281 -1.08 -3.95 -0.95
C ALA A 281 -0.03 -3.56 -2.00
N ASN A 282 -0.09 -2.31 -2.49
CA ASN A 282 0.68 -1.88 -3.66
C ASN A 282 2.16 -1.62 -3.40
N GLY A 283 2.51 -1.07 -2.24
CA GLY A 283 3.91 -0.99 -1.83
C GLY A 283 4.52 -2.36 -1.57
N CYS A 284 3.72 -3.35 -1.15
CA CYS A 284 4.20 -4.73 -1.00
C CYS A 284 4.53 -5.39 -2.35
N LEU A 285 3.93 -4.92 -3.45
CA LEU A 285 4.22 -5.38 -4.81
C LEU A 285 5.48 -4.77 -5.45
N TYR A 286 6.13 -3.80 -4.80
CA TYR A 286 7.49 -3.38 -5.16
C TYR A 286 8.49 -4.41 -4.60
N ASP A 287 9.32 -4.07 -3.62
CA ASP A 287 10.33 -4.97 -3.06
C ASP A 287 10.31 -4.98 -1.53
N PHE A 288 10.87 -6.00 -0.88
CA PHE A 288 10.92 -6.06 0.59
C PHE A 288 11.56 -4.79 1.18
N HIS A 289 11.00 -4.19 2.26
CA HIS A 289 11.58 -2.97 2.85
C HIS A 289 11.08 -2.67 4.28
N GLU A 290 11.96 -2.12 5.13
CA GLU A 290 11.73 -1.80 6.55
C GLU A 290 10.55 -0.84 6.79
N ASN A 291 10.36 0.17 5.94
CA ASN A 291 9.35 1.21 6.11
C ASN A 291 7.92 0.66 6.17
N LYS A 292 7.69 -0.55 5.65
CA LYS A 292 6.36 -1.16 5.65
C LYS A 292 5.92 -1.64 7.03
N PHE A 293 6.87 -1.87 7.94
CA PHE A 293 6.58 -2.24 9.31
C PHE A 293 6.13 -1.04 10.15
N LEU A 294 6.41 0.20 9.71
CA LEU A 294 6.00 1.43 10.40
C LEU A 294 4.50 1.48 10.63
N THR A 295 3.68 1.16 9.61
CA THR A 295 2.21 1.21 9.73
C THR A 295 1.72 0.45 10.95
N VAL A 296 2.21 -0.77 11.14
CA VAL A 296 1.73 -1.71 12.15
C VAL A 296 2.19 -1.26 13.54
N LEU A 297 3.48 -0.92 13.66
CA LEU A 297 4.06 -0.47 14.92
C LEU A 297 3.45 0.86 15.38
N ILE A 298 3.24 1.80 14.46
CA ILE A 298 2.56 3.07 14.73
C ILE A 298 1.12 2.82 15.17
N MET A 299 0.37 1.97 14.48
CA MET A 299 -1.02 1.65 14.87
C MET A 299 -1.09 1.03 16.26
N TRP A 300 -0.15 0.15 16.63
CA TRP A 300 -0.04 -0.38 17.99
C TRP A 300 0.33 0.70 19.02
N ALA A 301 1.28 1.59 18.71
CA ALA A 301 1.61 2.71 19.59
C ALA A 301 0.37 3.58 19.86
N LEU A 302 -0.39 3.89 18.81
CA LEU A 302 -1.63 4.67 18.89
C LEU A 302 -2.74 3.95 19.66
N TYR A 303 -2.87 2.63 19.52
CA TYR A 303 -3.75 1.83 20.38
C TYR A 303 -3.41 2.01 21.86
N PHE A 304 -2.13 1.90 22.24
CA PHE A 304 -1.71 2.06 23.63
C PHE A 304 -1.92 3.50 24.13
N ILE A 305 -1.70 4.51 23.28
CA ILE A 305 -1.98 5.92 23.60
C ILE A 305 -3.47 6.14 23.86
N VAL A 306 -4.35 5.63 23.00
CA VAL A 306 -5.81 5.73 23.18
C VAL A 306 -6.25 4.99 24.44
N SER A 307 -5.62 3.86 24.73
CA SER A 307 -5.88 3.03 25.92
C SER A 307 -5.23 3.55 27.20
N LYS A 308 -4.46 4.66 27.15
CA LYS A 308 -3.68 5.21 28.27
C LYS A 308 -2.71 4.20 28.91
N LYS A 309 -2.15 3.30 28.10
CA LYS A 309 -1.19 2.27 28.52
C LYS A 309 0.23 2.73 28.20
N TRP A 310 0.78 3.57 29.06
CA TRP A 310 2.00 4.33 28.76
C TRP A 310 3.27 3.49 28.59
N ILE A 311 3.41 2.37 29.32
CA ILE A 311 4.52 1.43 29.11
C ILE A 311 4.48 0.88 27.69
N GLY A 312 3.29 0.45 27.22
CA GLY A 312 3.10 0.00 25.84
C GLY A 312 3.39 1.10 24.82
N THR A 313 2.98 2.34 25.10
CA THR A 313 3.34 3.50 24.27
C THR A 313 4.85 3.67 24.15
N LEU A 314 5.58 3.66 25.26
CA LEU A 314 7.03 3.83 25.26
C LEU A 314 7.75 2.70 24.51
N VAL A 315 7.37 1.45 24.76
CA VAL A 315 7.95 0.28 24.08
C VAL A 315 7.71 0.33 22.57
N LEU A 316 6.48 0.64 22.14
CA LEU A 316 6.17 0.68 20.71
C LEU A 316 6.78 1.90 20.02
N CYS A 317 6.84 3.06 20.68
CA CYS A 317 7.59 4.21 20.14
C CYS A 317 9.08 3.89 19.99
N ALA A 318 9.70 3.24 20.98
CA ALA A 318 11.08 2.79 20.87
C ALA A 318 11.27 1.78 19.72
N LEU A 319 10.34 0.84 19.55
CA LEU A 319 10.39 -0.14 18.45
C LEU A 319 10.20 0.53 17.08
N VAL A 320 9.34 1.54 16.96
CA VAL A 320 9.21 2.36 15.73
C VAL A 320 10.55 3.01 15.39
N LEU A 321 11.27 3.57 16.37
CA LEU A 321 12.58 4.18 16.12
C LEU A 321 13.55 3.18 15.48
N THR A 322 13.58 1.93 15.94
CA THR A 322 14.49 0.90 15.41
C THR A 322 14.22 0.46 13.96
N VAL A 323 13.12 0.91 13.34
CA VAL A 323 12.80 0.55 11.95
C VAL A 323 13.79 1.19 10.99
N LYS A 324 14.09 2.48 11.18
CA LYS A 324 14.96 3.28 10.32
C LYS A 324 15.31 4.60 11.02
N GLU A 325 16.39 5.26 10.62
CA GLU A 325 16.79 6.56 11.19
C GLU A 325 15.70 7.64 11.05
N ASP A 326 15.04 7.73 9.90
CA ASP A 326 13.99 8.72 9.62
C ASP A 326 12.63 8.36 10.28
N ALA A 327 12.50 7.16 10.86
CA ALA A 327 11.33 6.74 11.64
C ALA A 327 11.08 7.68 12.84
N ALA A 328 12.12 8.39 13.30
CA ALA A 328 12.04 9.41 14.32
C ALA A 328 11.00 10.49 14.00
N ILE A 329 10.81 10.86 12.72
CA ILE A 329 9.85 11.89 12.31
C ILE A 329 8.41 11.48 12.69
N TYR A 330 8.07 10.20 12.55
CA TYR A 330 6.76 9.67 12.95
C TYR A 330 6.58 9.71 14.47
N VAL A 331 7.62 9.34 15.24
CA VAL A 331 7.57 9.38 16.71
C VAL A 331 7.48 10.81 17.23
N MET A 332 8.19 11.76 16.61
CA MET A 332 8.08 13.18 16.92
C MET A 332 6.67 13.71 16.65
N ALA A 333 6.05 13.35 15.52
CA ALA A 333 4.67 13.71 15.21
C ALA A 333 3.67 13.14 16.23
N ILE A 334 3.85 11.88 16.62
CA ILE A 334 3.05 11.24 17.68
C ILE A 334 3.24 11.95 19.02
N ALA A 335 4.47 12.32 19.38
CA ALA A 335 4.77 13.06 20.60
C ALA A 335 4.09 14.42 20.63
N LEU A 336 4.15 15.17 19.51
CA LEU A 336 3.44 16.44 19.34
C LEU A 336 1.91 16.27 19.43
N TYR A 337 1.37 15.19 18.88
CA TYR A 337 -0.03 14.81 19.09
C TYR A 337 -0.35 14.55 20.57
N ILE A 338 0.49 13.83 21.30
CA ILE A 338 0.32 13.59 22.75
C ILE A 338 0.33 14.93 23.51
N LEU A 339 1.26 15.83 23.20
CA LEU A 339 1.37 17.15 23.82
C LEU A 339 0.15 18.04 23.54
N ALA A 340 -0.22 18.22 22.27
CA ALA A 340 -1.19 19.22 21.85
C ALA A 340 -2.64 18.71 21.82
N TYR A 341 -2.86 17.42 21.53
CA TYR A 341 -4.20 16.83 21.47
C TYR A 341 -4.59 16.16 22.78
N ARG A 342 -3.67 15.39 23.39
CA ARG A 342 -3.93 14.65 24.64
C ARG A 342 -3.60 15.42 25.91
N LYS A 343 -2.75 16.46 25.82
CA LYS A 343 -2.28 17.28 26.95
C LYS A 343 -1.49 16.48 28.01
N GLU A 344 -0.86 15.38 27.61
CA GLU A 344 -0.03 14.55 28.49
C GLU A 344 1.43 15.05 28.37
N TYR A 345 1.73 16.19 29.00
CA TYR A 345 2.95 16.97 28.75
C TYR A 345 4.26 16.24 29.06
N ILE A 346 4.32 15.52 30.19
CA ILE A 346 5.54 14.81 30.62
C ILE A 346 5.85 13.67 29.67
N LEU A 347 4.85 12.83 29.36
CA LEU A 347 5.00 11.71 28.44
C LEU A 347 5.35 12.18 27.03
N GLY A 348 4.60 13.15 26.51
CA GLY A 348 4.84 13.69 25.17
C GLY A 348 6.21 14.35 25.06
N GLY A 349 6.63 15.12 26.06
CA GLY A 349 7.95 15.76 26.10
C GLY A 349 9.08 14.73 26.15
N GLY A 350 8.95 13.71 26.99
CA GLY A 350 9.93 12.62 27.08
C GLY A 350 10.08 11.83 25.78
N ILE A 351 8.98 11.48 25.11
CA ILE A 351 9.02 10.80 23.81
C ILE A 351 9.64 11.70 22.73
N LEU A 352 9.29 13.00 22.72
CA LEU A 352 9.84 13.95 21.76
C LEU A 352 11.36 14.07 21.90
N ILE A 353 11.85 14.29 23.12
CA ILE A 353 13.29 14.39 23.42
C ILE A 353 13.99 13.08 23.05
N GLY A 354 13.41 11.92 23.42
CA GLY A 354 13.97 10.61 23.07
C GLY A 354 14.08 10.38 21.57
N ALA A 355 13.07 10.78 20.79
CA ALA A 355 13.09 10.67 19.33
C ALA A 355 14.14 11.59 18.69
N VAL A 356 14.32 12.81 19.20
CA VAL A 356 15.37 13.74 18.73
C VAL A 356 16.77 13.19 19.05
N ILE A 357 16.99 12.69 20.26
CA ILE A 357 18.26 12.07 20.66
C ILE A 357 18.55 10.85 19.78
N TYR A 358 17.56 9.99 19.57
CA TYR A 358 17.70 8.84 18.68
C TYR A 358 18.08 9.25 17.26
N PHE A 359 17.38 10.22 16.67
CA PHE A 359 17.66 10.71 15.33
C PHE A 359 19.11 11.20 15.19
N ALA A 360 19.59 11.95 16.19
CA ALA A 360 20.98 12.40 16.22
C ALA A 360 21.97 11.23 16.30
N ILE A 361 21.73 10.26 17.19
CA ILE A 361 22.59 9.07 17.32
C ILE A 361 22.60 8.24 16.04
N ALA A 362 21.43 7.94 15.47
CA ALA A 362 21.30 7.16 14.25
C ALA A 362 22.00 7.85 13.07
N THR A 363 21.86 9.17 12.93
CA THR A 363 22.56 9.97 11.91
C THR A 363 24.08 9.89 12.06
N VAL A 364 24.60 9.94 13.30
CA VAL A 364 26.04 9.78 13.57
C VAL A 364 26.51 8.37 13.23
N ILE A 365 25.73 7.34 13.55
CA ILE A 365 26.06 5.94 13.22
C ILE A 365 26.15 5.76 11.71
N VAL A 366 25.12 6.18 10.96
CA VAL A 366 25.10 6.09 9.49
C VAL A 366 26.26 6.89 8.88
N GLY A 367 26.55 8.08 9.41
CA GLY A 367 27.67 8.90 8.96
C GLY A 367 29.06 8.34 9.25
N ASN A 368 29.23 7.60 10.35
CA ASN A 368 30.51 6.97 10.68
C ASN A 368 30.73 5.62 9.97
N LEU A 369 29.64 4.91 9.64
CA LEU A 369 29.69 3.59 9.01
C LEU A 369 29.55 3.63 7.48
N GLY A 370 29.06 4.73 6.90
CA GLY A 370 28.90 4.90 5.45
C GLY A 370 28.90 6.37 5.04
N ASP A 371 28.09 6.72 4.03
CA ASP A 371 28.12 8.04 3.39
C ASP A 371 27.27 9.11 4.11
N GLY A 372 26.69 8.78 5.26
CA GLY A 372 25.77 9.66 5.98
C GLY A 372 24.34 9.65 5.45
N VAL A 373 23.52 10.54 6.02
CA VAL A 373 22.09 10.62 5.69
C VAL A 373 21.92 11.21 4.28
N MET A 374 21.01 10.63 3.50
CA MET A 374 20.71 11.06 2.12
C MET A 374 19.98 12.41 2.06
N THR A 375 20.67 13.49 2.39
CA THR A 375 20.23 14.89 2.29
C THR A 375 19.91 15.30 0.85
N THR A 376 20.47 14.58 -0.14
CA THR A 376 20.24 14.79 -1.57
C THR A 376 18.77 14.72 -1.99
N ARG A 377 17.91 14.03 -1.24
CA ARG A 377 16.45 14.00 -1.46
C ARG A 377 15.75 15.33 -1.14
N LEU A 378 16.46 16.25 -0.48
CA LEU A 378 16.03 17.60 -0.16
C LEU A 378 16.89 18.66 -0.89
N SER A 379 17.64 18.27 -1.92
CA SER A 379 18.53 19.18 -2.65
C SER A 379 17.78 20.31 -3.37
N ASN A 380 16.47 20.15 -3.60
CA ASN A 380 15.60 21.24 -4.04
C ASN A 380 15.48 22.39 -3.03
N TYR A 381 15.99 22.27 -1.80
CA TYR A 381 16.05 23.36 -0.82
C TYR A 381 17.47 23.81 -0.49
N MET A 382 18.46 23.40 -1.29
CA MET A 382 19.88 23.69 -1.07
C MET A 382 20.40 24.48 -2.27
N LEU A 383 21.18 25.53 -2.01
CA LEU A 383 21.89 26.22 -3.08
C LEU A 383 23.05 25.35 -3.59
N GLU A 384 23.55 25.65 -4.79
CA GLU A 384 24.70 24.94 -5.34
C GLU A 384 25.91 25.03 -4.39
N GLY A 385 26.46 23.88 -4.03
CA GLY A 385 27.56 23.76 -3.07
C GLY A 385 27.16 23.75 -1.59
N GLU A 386 25.88 23.92 -1.25
CA GLU A 386 25.36 23.70 0.10
C GLU A 386 24.96 22.23 0.33
N ASP A 387 25.07 21.78 1.59
CA ASP A 387 24.61 20.46 2.02
C ASP A 387 24.07 20.53 3.46
N GLY A 388 23.35 19.51 3.87
CA GLY A 388 22.85 19.32 5.22
C GLY A 388 21.52 20.00 5.52
N PHE A 389 20.92 19.62 6.65
CA PHE A 389 19.61 20.14 7.06
C PHE A 389 19.60 21.65 7.36
N SER A 390 20.75 22.25 7.69
CA SER A 390 20.86 23.70 7.91
C SER A 390 20.56 24.51 6.64
N ALA A 391 20.94 24.01 5.46
CA ALA A 391 20.63 24.65 4.18
C ALA A 391 19.12 24.64 3.91
N VAL A 392 18.47 23.49 4.18
CA VAL A 392 17.00 23.37 4.08
C VAL A 392 16.30 24.37 5.01
N VAL A 393 16.74 24.46 6.27
CA VAL A 393 16.17 25.41 7.25
C VAL A 393 16.39 26.86 6.80
N LYS A 394 17.58 27.20 6.30
CA LYS A 394 17.88 28.52 5.74
C LYS A 394 16.90 28.87 4.62
N THR A 395 16.66 27.97 3.67
CA THR A 395 15.70 28.18 2.58
C THR A 395 14.27 28.39 3.10
N ILE A 396 13.81 27.58 4.05
CA ILE A 396 12.47 27.72 4.64
C ILE A 396 12.28 29.09 5.29
N VAL A 397 13.30 29.60 5.98
CA VAL A 397 13.25 30.89 6.68
C VAL A 397 13.43 32.08 5.73
N SER A 398 14.34 31.96 4.76
CA SER A 398 14.67 33.04 3.83
C SER A 398 13.66 33.21 2.69
N ASP A 399 13.06 32.12 2.21
CA ASP A 399 12.04 32.14 1.16
C ASP A 399 10.95 31.09 1.40
N PHE A 400 9.99 31.46 2.26
CA PHE A 400 8.84 30.62 2.55
C PHE A 400 7.94 30.37 1.33
N GLY A 401 7.91 31.31 0.37
CA GLY A 401 7.15 31.16 -0.88
C GLY A 401 7.71 30.04 -1.74
N TYR A 402 9.03 30.00 -1.89
CA TYR A 402 9.73 28.90 -2.54
C TYR A 402 9.48 27.57 -1.82
N PHE A 403 9.60 27.53 -0.49
CA PHE A 403 9.29 26.32 0.30
C PHE A 403 7.91 25.73 -0.04
N VAL A 404 6.87 26.58 -0.05
CA VAL A 404 5.49 26.18 -0.37
C VAL A 404 5.37 25.73 -1.84
N SER A 405 6.03 26.43 -2.78
CA SER A 405 6.00 26.06 -4.20
C SER A 405 6.54 24.66 -4.48
N GLN A 406 7.53 24.22 -3.69
CA GLN A 406 8.12 22.89 -3.82
C GLN A 406 7.20 21.78 -3.31
N ILE A 407 6.23 22.10 -2.43
CA ILE A 407 5.25 21.15 -1.89
C ILE A 407 4.04 21.01 -2.83
N PHE A 408 3.54 22.12 -3.36
CA PHE A 408 2.32 22.14 -4.19
C PHE A 408 2.63 22.00 -5.68
N THR A 409 3.29 20.91 -6.06
CA THR A 409 3.47 20.52 -7.47
C THR A 409 2.34 19.60 -7.92
N SER A 410 2.15 19.45 -9.23
CA SER A 410 1.11 18.57 -9.80
C SER A 410 1.20 17.14 -9.24
N ASP A 411 2.39 16.55 -9.24
CA ASP A 411 2.60 15.16 -8.79
C ASP A 411 2.33 15.00 -7.29
N LYS A 412 2.75 15.98 -6.47
CA LYS A 412 2.55 15.96 -5.02
C LYS A 412 1.09 16.19 -4.64
N ILE A 413 0.34 16.99 -5.42
CA ILE A 413 -1.12 17.11 -5.26
C ILE A 413 -1.80 15.79 -5.61
N MET A 414 -1.40 15.12 -6.69
CA MET A 414 -1.94 13.80 -7.03
C MET A 414 -1.63 12.77 -5.94
N PHE A 415 -0.42 12.80 -5.37
CA PHE A 415 -0.06 11.99 -4.21
C PHE A 415 -0.95 12.28 -2.99
N MET A 416 -1.21 13.54 -2.67
CA MET A 416 -2.13 13.91 -1.58
C MET A 416 -3.52 13.33 -1.81
N VAL A 417 -4.03 13.37 -3.04
CA VAL A 417 -5.31 12.75 -3.39
C VAL A 417 -5.27 11.24 -3.17
N TRP A 418 -4.19 10.54 -3.59
CA TRP A 418 -4.03 9.12 -3.33
C TRP A 418 -4.08 8.74 -1.85
N MET A 419 -3.56 9.59 -0.97
CA MET A 419 -3.51 9.33 0.47
C MET A 419 -4.78 9.77 1.22
N LEU A 420 -5.49 10.80 0.75
CA LEU A 420 -6.58 11.42 1.50
C LEU A 420 -7.98 11.15 0.92
N LEU A 421 -8.13 11.00 -0.40
CA LEU A 421 -9.40 10.65 -1.03
C LEU A 421 -9.98 9.30 -0.55
N PRO A 422 -9.16 8.23 -0.35
CA PRO A 422 -9.67 6.95 0.17
C PRO A 422 -10.33 7.05 1.55
N VAL A 423 -10.08 8.12 2.29
CA VAL A 423 -10.67 8.38 3.62
C VAL A 423 -11.54 9.63 3.65
N ALA A 424 -12.07 10.05 2.50
CA ALA A 424 -12.95 11.22 2.37
C ALA A 424 -12.33 12.53 2.91
N PHE A 425 -10.99 12.66 2.92
CA PHE A 425 -10.29 13.77 3.59
C PHE A 425 -10.67 13.92 5.08
N ALA A 426 -11.09 12.83 5.74
CA ALA A 426 -11.54 12.82 7.12
C ALA A 426 -10.60 13.50 8.12
N PRO A 427 -9.26 13.38 8.03
CA PRO A 427 -8.33 14.13 8.87
C PRO A 427 -8.67 15.61 9.09
N PHE A 428 -9.20 16.29 8.07
CA PHE A 428 -9.51 17.73 8.12
C PHE A 428 -10.85 18.07 8.79
N PHE A 429 -11.73 17.08 8.99
CA PHE A 429 -13.04 17.24 9.64
C PHE A 429 -12.97 17.21 11.17
N SER A 430 -11.81 16.95 11.77
CA SER A 430 -11.62 17.05 13.22
C SER A 430 -11.87 18.48 13.71
N GLU A 431 -12.63 18.62 14.80
CA GLU A 431 -12.80 19.90 15.52
C GLU A 431 -11.47 20.38 16.12
N LYS A 432 -10.70 19.44 16.69
CA LYS A 432 -9.37 19.71 17.24
C LYS A 432 -8.32 19.63 16.14
N LYS A 433 -7.87 20.80 15.67
CA LYS A 433 -6.86 20.92 14.59
C LYS A 433 -5.48 20.41 14.98
N SER A 434 -5.16 20.28 16.28
CA SER A 434 -3.93 19.63 16.74
C SER A 434 -3.82 18.16 16.30
N LEU A 435 -4.91 17.52 15.83
CA LEU A 435 -4.84 16.21 15.18
C LEU A 435 -3.94 16.23 13.94
N LEU A 436 -3.92 17.33 13.18
CA LEU A 436 -3.16 17.48 11.94
C LEU A 436 -1.64 17.42 12.14
N LEU A 437 -1.14 17.50 13.38
CA LEU A 437 0.27 17.26 13.69
C LEU A 437 0.72 15.85 13.29
N LEU A 438 -0.21 14.89 13.21
CA LEU A 438 0.06 13.55 12.69
C LEU A 438 0.32 13.53 11.16
N LEU A 439 0.12 14.63 10.43
CA LEU A 439 0.50 14.75 9.03
C LEU A 439 1.91 15.32 8.83
N ILE A 440 2.63 15.66 9.91
CA ILE A 440 4.03 16.13 9.82
C ILE A 440 4.92 15.14 9.02
N PRO A 441 4.85 13.81 9.21
CA PRO A 441 5.68 12.90 8.44
C PRO A 441 5.36 12.93 6.94
N MET A 442 4.09 13.11 6.57
CA MET A 442 3.70 13.29 5.16
C MET A 442 4.30 14.56 4.57
N LEU A 443 4.33 15.65 5.34
CA LEU A 443 4.95 16.90 4.93
C LEU A 443 6.47 16.73 4.74
N VAL A 444 7.15 16.15 5.73
CA VAL A 444 8.63 16.13 5.79
C VAL A 444 9.24 15.02 4.94
N VAL A 445 8.70 13.80 5.00
CA VAL A 445 9.26 12.62 4.31
C VAL A 445 8.82 12.59 2.85
N ASP A 446 7.56 12.90 2.58
CA ASP A 446 6.97 12.72 1.24
C ASP A 446 6.96 14.04 0.45
N LEU A 447 6.30 15.08 0.98
CA LEU A 447 5.99 16.30 0.22
C LEU A 447 7.15 17.28 0.07
N MET A 448 8.11 17.30 0.99
CA MET A 448 9.31 18.14 0.86
C MET A 448 10.29 17.56 -0.15
N SER A 449 10.35 16.24 -0.28
CA SER A 449 11.31 15.54 -1.13
C SER A 449 11.21 15.90 -2.62
N ASN A 450 12.34 15.94 -3.33
CA ASN A 450 12.38 15.98 -4.79
C ASN A 450 12.49 14.58 -5.44
N TRP A 451 12.44 13.52 -4.64
CA TRP A 451 12.62 12.15 -5.08
C TRP A 451 11.27 11.43 -5.21
N GLN A 452 10.87 11.12 -6.45
CA GLN A 452 9.53 10.63 -6.80
C GLN A 452 9.04 9.43 -5.98
N TYR A 453 9.94 8.53 -5.59
CA TYR A 453 9.61 7.34 -4.82
C TYR A 453 9.02 7.65 -3.44
N GLN A 454 9.36 8.81 -2.84
CA GLN A 454 8.83 9.23 -1.55
C GLN A 454 7.38 9.75 -1.62
N TYR A 455 6.93 10.22 -2.79
CA TYR A 455 5.55 10.68 -2.99
C TYR A 455 4.80 9.84 -4.03
N ASP A 456 5.02 8.52 -4.03
CA ASP A 456 4.27 7.57 -4.85
C ASP A 456 3.81 6.36 -4.01
N VAL A 457 2.49 6.13 -3.98
CA VAL A 457 1.83 5.09 -3.16
C VAL A 457 2.17 3.65 -3.58
N LYS A 458 2.84 3.45 -4.72
CA LYS A 458 3.36 2.15 -5.15
C LYS A 458 4.64 1.75 -4.41
N PHE A 459 5.24 2.65 -3.63
CA PHE A 459 6.49 2.43 -2.89
C PHE A 459 6.29 2.49 -1.38
N GLN A 460 7.35 2.13 -0.66
CA GLN A 460 7.39 1.86 0.78
C GLN A 460 7.29 3.09 1.69
N TYR A 461 7.59 4.30 1.22
CA TYR A 461 7.74 5.49 2.07
C TYR A 461 6.43 5.98 2.72
N THR A 462 5.31 5.61 2.11
CA THR A 462 3.98 6.11 2.49
C THR A 462 3.33 5.32 3.64
N TYR A 463 3.96 4.21 4.09
CA TYR A 463 3.37 3.26 5.04
C TYR A 463 3.15 3.87 6.43
N GLY A 464 4.15 4.56 6.97
CA GLY A 464 3.98 5.21 8.27
C GLY A 464 2.84 6.24 8.25
N VAL A 465 2.73 7.00 7.16
CA VAL A 465 1.68 8.01 6.95
C VAL A 465 0.30 7.35 6.80
N ALA A 466 0.20 6.23 6.08
CA ALA A 466 -1.05 5.49 5.93
C ALA A 466 -1.63 5.08 7.29
N GLY A 467 -0.81 4.57 8.21
CA GLY A 467 -1.22 4.24 9.57
C GLY A 467 -1.78 5.46 10.32
N LEU A 468 -1.08 6.60 10.24
CA LEU A 468 -1.52 7.85 10.86
C LEU A 468 -2.84 8.35 10.29
N ILE A 469 -3.02 8.34 8.96
CA ILE A 469 -4.25 8.76 8.28
C ILE A 469 -5.43 7.86 8.66
N VAL A 470 -5.25 6.54 8.67
CA VAL A 470 -6.29 5.59 9.10
C VAL A 470 -6.70 5.85 10.55
N PHE A 471 -5.72 6.04 11.45
CA PHE A 471 -6.00 6.39 12.84
C PHE A 471 -6.78 7.70 12.99
N MET A 472 -6.34 8.77 12.31
CA MET A 472 -7.03 10.06 12.32
C MET A 472 -8.47 9.93 11.83
N THR A 473 -8.69 9.11 10.80
CA THR A 473 -10.02 8.82 10.24
C THR A 473 -10.90 8.11 11.26
N ILE A 474 -10.38 7.10 11.96
CA ILE A 474 -11.12 6.40 13.03
C ILE A 474 -11.50 7.36 14.17
N LEU A 475 -10.58 8.25 14.57
CA LEU A 475 -10.88 9.27 15.59
C LEU A 475 -12.00 10.21 15.13
N VAL A 476 -11.93 10.70 13.90
CA VAL A 476 -12.97 11.58 13.32
C VAL A 476 -14.32 10.86 13.27
N ILE A 477 -14.37 9.61 12.80
CA ILE A 477 -15.57 8.76 12.79
C ILE A 477 -16.14 8.61 14.21
N SER A 478 -15.29 8.45 15.23
CA SER A 478 -15.73 8.29 16.63
C SER A 478 -16.33 9.55 17.24
N GLN A 479 -15.97 10.72 16.73
CA GLN A 479 -16.38 12.02 17.27
C GLN A 479 -17.50 12.66 16.44
N ALA A 480 -17.67 12.25 15.18
CA ALA A 480 -18.68 12.79 14.28
C ALA A 480 -20.10 12.38 14.67
N LYS A 481 -21.06 13.29 14.42
CA LYS A 481 -22.49 13.00 14.50
C LYS A 481 -22.87 11.83 13.55
N PRO A 482 -23.88 11.00 13.87
CA PRO A 482 -24.20 9.80 13.10
C PRO A 482 -24.33 10.02 11.59
N GLU A 483 -24.97 11.11 11.16
CA GLU A 483 -25.15 11.40 9.73
C GLU A 483 -23.81 11.64 9.00
N LEU A 484 -22.94 12.49 9.56
CA LEU A 484 -21.62 12.76 8.98
C LEU A 484 -20.71 11.53 9.07
N ARG A 485 -20.73 10.85 10.22
CA ARG A 485 -20.00 9.59 10.44
C ARG A 485 -20.31 8.56 9.36
N ASN A 486 -21.59 8.33 9.10
CA ASN A 486 -22.04 7.34 8.13
C ASN A 486 -21.60 7.70 6.71
N LYS A 487 -21.66 8.99 6.34
CA LYS A 487 -21.16 9.48 5.04
C LYS A 487 -19.65 9.27 4.89
N ILE A 488 -18.86 9.67 5.90
CA ILE A 488 -17.40 9.47 5.91
C ILE A 488 -17.08 7.97 5.81
N LEU A 489 -17.74 7.13 6.61
CA LEU A 489 -17.49 5.69 6.65
C LEU A 489 -17.79 5.02 5.30
N LEU A 490 -18.97 5.28 4.73
CA LEU A 490 -19.36 4.69 3.44
C LEU A 490 -18.47 5.17 2.30
N PHE A 491 -18.14 6.47 2.27
CA PHE A 491 -17.23 7.01 1.26
C PHE A 491 -15.85 6.42 1.39
N SER A 492 -15.32 6.37 2.60
CA SER A 492 -13.97 5.85 2.84
C SER A 492 -13.89 4.36 2.47
N LEU A 493 -14.89 3.57 2.88
CA LEU A 493 -14.95 2.15 2.53
C LEU A 493 -15.00 1.96 1.00
N SER A 494 -15.88 2.70 0.32
CA SER A 494 -16.06 2.59 -1.12
C SER A 494 -14.79 2.99 -1.88
N MET A 495 -14.20 4.14 -1.54
CA MET A 495 -13.04 4.67 -2.25
C MET A 495 -11.76 3.90 -1.93
N SER A 496 -11.60 3.40 -0.70
CA SER A 496 -10.48 2.49 -0.38
C SER A 496 -10.53 1.24 -1.27
N ILE A 497 -11.70 0.60 -1.38
CA ILE A 497 -11.87 -0.57 -2.27
C ILE A 497 -11.56 -0.19 -3.73
N ILE A 498 -12.23 0.82 -4.29
CA ILE A 498 -12.07 1.22 -5.70
C ILE A 498 -10.61 1.56 -6.03
N MET A 499 -9.96 2.38 -5.20
CA MET A 499 -8.59 2.84 -5.44
C MET A 499 -7.57 1.73 -5.21
N SER A 500 -7.79 0.84 -4.24
CA SER A 500 -6.97 -0.38 -4.10
C SER A 500 -7.09 -1.26 -5.34
N PHE A 501 -8.29 -1.40 -5.90
CA PHE A 501 -8.52 -2.20 -7.10
C PHE A 501 -7.81 -1.61 -8.33
N SER A 502 -7.77 -0.28 -8.44
CA SER A 502 -7.09 0.43 -9.53
C SER A 502 -5.59 0.14 -9.61
N LEU A 503 -4.95 -0.18 -8.49
CA LEU A 503 -3.50 -0.37 -8.44
C LEU A 503 -3.10 -1.84 -8.31
N PHE A 504 -3.79 -2.61 -7.44
CA PHE A 504 -3.35 -3.95 -7.07
C PHE A 504 -3.60 -4.99 -8.16
N PHE A 505 -4.84 -5.06 -8.68
CA PHE A 505 -5.21 -6.12 -9.63
C PHE A 505 -4.48 -6.04 -10.97
N PRO A 506 -4.27 -4.86 -11.59
CA PRO A 506 -3.51 -4.80 -12.85
C PRO A 506 -2.10 -5.34 -12.64
N ARG A 507 -1.40 -4.87 -11.60
CA ARG A 507 -0.03 -5.30 -11.29
C ARG A 507 0.04 -6.78 -10.94
N SER A 508 -0.86 -7.26 -10.09
CA SER A 508 -0.94 -8.68 -9.72
C SER A 508 -1.18 -9.56 -10.95
N ALA A 509 -2.14 -9.21 -11.82
CA ALA A 509 -2.40 -9.95 -13.05
C ALA A 509 -1.20 -9.95 -14.00
N TYR A 510 -0.52 -8.81 -14.13
CA TYR A 510 0.70 -8.69 -14.92
C TYR A 510 1.83 -9.59 -14.41
N TYR A 511 2.13 -9.54 -13.11
CA TYR A 511 3.20 -10.35 -12.53
C TYR A 511 2.90 -11.84 -12.61
N ASN A 512 1.65 -12.26 -12.36
CA ASN A 512 1.25 -13.65 -12.55
C ASN A 512 1.39 -14.08 -14.02
N SER A 513 0.96 -13.26 -14.97
CA SER A 513 1.13 -13.55 -16.40
C SER A 513 2.60 -13.65 -16.81
N CYS A 514 3.46 -12.77 -16.30
CA CYS A 514 4.90 -12.81 -16.53
C CYS A 514 5.53 -14.07 -15.91
N ALA A 515 5.15 -14.43 -14.69
CA ALA A 515 5.63 -15.65 -14.03
C ALA A 515 5.27 -16.89 -14.83
N GLU A 516 4.01 -17.02 -15.25
CA GLU A 516 3.54 -18.13 -16.08
C GLU A 516 4.32 -18.21 -17.40
N LYS A 517 4.44 -17.10 -18.13
CA LYS A 517 5.18 -17.03 -19.41
C LYS A 517 6.66 -17.36 -19.25
N ASN A 518 7.27 -16.96 -18.14
CA ASN A 518 8.70 -17.12 -17.91
C ASN A 518 9.07 -18.41 -17.17
N THR A 519 8.12 -19.26 -16.79
CA THR A 519 8.36 -20.47 -15.97
C THR A 519 9.54 -21.31 -16.46
N GLN A 520 9.54 -21.70 -17.75
CA GLN A 520 10.58 -22.55 -18.32
C GLN A 520 11.96 -21.86 -18.35
N VAL A 521 11.97 -20.55 -18.62
CA VAL A 521 13.21 -19.75 -18.64
C VAL A 521 13.75 -19.56 -17.21
N ALA A 522 12.87 -19.34 -16.24
CA ALA A 522 13.23 -19.24 -14.83
C ALA A 522 13.80 -20.55 -14.29
N GLU A 523 13.27 -21.72 -14.69
CA GLU A 523 13.85 -23.02 -14.35
C GLU A 523 15.26 -23.21 -14.93
N GLN A 524 15.48 -22.77 -16.17
CA GLN A 524 16.81 -22.77 -16.81
C GLN A 524 17.81 -21.88 -16.07
N TYR A 525 17.37 -20.71 -15.61
CA TYR A 525 18.19 -19.77 -14.84
C TYR A 525 18.53 -20.32 -13.46
N ASN A 526 17.51 -20.79 -12.72
CA ASN A 526 17.70 -21.38 -11.40
C ASN A 526 18.64 -22.60 -11.46
N SER A 527 18.51 -23.44 -12.49
CA SER A 527 19.39 -24.60 -12.70
C SER A 527 20.84 -24.17 -12.94
N LEU A 528 21.05 -23.15 -13.78
CA LEU A 528 22.40 -22.62 -14.03
C LEU A 528 23.03 -22.01 -12.77
N ILE A 529 22.27 -21.21 -12.01
CA ILE A 529 22.75 -20.60 -10.74
C ILE A 529 23.11 -21.69 -9.73
N ALA A 530 22.30 -22.74 -9.61
CA ALA A 530 22.52 -23.84 -8.66
C ALA A 530 23.80 -24.66 -8.93
N GLU A 531 24.34 -24.63 -10.15
CA GLU A 531 25.58 -25.31 -10.50
C GLU A 531 26.84 -24.49 -10.17
N ILE A 532 26.71 -23.17 -9.95
CA ILE A 532 27.83 -22.29 -9.66
C ILE A 532 28.19 -22.42 -8.16
N PRO A 533 29.47 -22.69 -7.81
CA PRO A 533 29.87 -22.74 -6.40
C PRO A 533 29.67 -21.38 -5.71
N THR A 534 29.11 -21.36 -4.51
CA THR A 534 28.70 -20.11 -3.82
C THR A 534 29.84 -19.33 -3.17
N ASP A 535 31.05 -19.90 -3.12
CA ASP A 535 32.27 -19.32 -2.58
C ASP A 535 33.11 -18.56 -3.61
N VAL A 536 32.74 -18.64 -4.90
CA VAL A 536 33.39 -17.89 -5.97
C VAL A 536 33.06 -16.41 -5.89
N GLU A 537 33.93 -15.61 -6.51
CA GLU A 537 33.66 -14.20 -6.73
C GLU A 537 32.91 -14.00 -8.04
N ILE A 538 31.73 -13.38 -8.00
CA ILE A 538 30.84 -13.27 -9.17
C ILE A 538 30.20 -11.90 -9.27
N THR A 539 30.16 -11.38 -10.50
CA THR A 539 29.41 -10.18 -10.87
C THR A 539 28.19 -10.63 -11.68
N ALA A 540 27.01 -10.07 -11.37
CA ALA A 540 25.77 -10.46 -12.03
C ALA A 540 24.90 -9.26 -12.40
N ASP A 541 24.04 -9.44 -13.40
CA ASP A 541 22.95 -8.51 -13.68
C ASP A 541 22.07 -8.30 -12.44
N GLY A 542 21.65 -7.06 -12.19
CA GLY A 542 20.84 -6.70 -11.03
C GLY A 542 19.52 -7.48 -10.89
N MET A 543 18.96 -8.02 -11.97
CA MET A 543 17.75 -8.85 -11.92
C MET A 543 18.03 -10.29 -11.47
N TYR A 544 19.28 -10.74 -11.51
CA TYR A 544 19.67 -12.09 -11.07
C TYR A 544 20.05 -12.15 -9.60
N ILE A 545 20.49 -11.02 -9.03
CA ILE A 545 21.00 -10.96 -7.65
C ILE A 545 20.04 -11.53 -6.60
N PRO A 546 18.71 -11.25 -6.62
CA PRO A 546 17.80 -11.83 -5.62
C PRO A 546 17.74 -13.36 -5.64
N HIS A 547 18.16 -14.01 -6.73
CA HIS A 547 18.25 -15.47 -6.86
C HIS A 547 19.63 -16.02 -6.46
N MET A 548 20.58 -15.13 -6.16
CA MET A 548 21.98 -15.44 -5.82
C MET A 548 22.31 -15.03 -4.37
N TYR A 549 21.32 -14.91 -3.50
CA TYR A 549 21.46 -14.44 -2.11
C TYR A 549 22.43 -15.28 -1.24
N GLN A 550 22.76 -16.52 -1.65
CA GLN A 550 23.71 -17.39 -0.96
C GLN A 550 25.18 -17.09 -1.28
N PHE A 551 25.45 -16.30 -2.33
CA PHE A 551 26.80 -15.96 -2.74
C PHE A 551 27.35 -14.87 -1.81
N LYS A 552 28.50 -15.15 -1.17
CA LYS A 552 29.12 -14.22 -0.21
C LYS A 552 29.88 -13.08 -0.88
N LYS A 553 30.34 -13.29 -2.11
CA LYS A 553 31.12 -12.33 -2.91
C LYS A 553 30.39 -12.05 -4.22
N LEU A 554 29.26 -11.36 -4.10
CA LEU A 554 28.37 -11.05 -5.20
C LEU A 554 28.38 -9.55 -5.50
N TYR A 555 28.51 -9.18 -6.76
CA TYR A 555 28.55 -7.79 -7.19
C TYR A 555 27.54 -7.54 -8.32
N GLN A 556 27.00 -6.34 -8.40
CA GLN A 556 26.08 -5.91 -9.44
C GLN A 556 26.82 -5.36 -10.66
N TYR A 557 26.32 -5.72 -11.85
CA TYR A 557 26.56 -5.02 -13.10
C TYR A 557 25.27 -4.35 -13.64
N PRO A 558 25.36 -3.12 -14.18
CA PRO A 558 26.45 -2.18 -13.95
C PRO A 558 26.45 -1.73 -12.48
N ASN A 559 27.61 -1.33 -11.98
CA ASN A 559 27.71 -0.61 -10.71
C ASN A 559 27.24 0.84 -10.89
N TYR A 560 26.29 1.28 -10.08
CA TYR A 560 25.75 2.64 -10.13
C TYR A 560 26.49 3.65 -9.24
N TYR A 561 27.43 3.19 -8.40
CA TYR A 561 28.11 4.02 -7.40
C TYR A 561 29.59 4.23 -7.72
N SER A 562 30.23 3.26 -8.35
CA SER A 562 31.64 3.31 -8.74
C SER A 562 31.87 2.47 -10.00
N GLU A 563 33.13 2.28 -10.38
CA GLU A 563 33.48 1.36 -11.47
C GLU A 563 32.99 -0.07 -11.18
N SER A 564 32.58 -0.77 -12.22
CA SER A 564 32.14 -2.17 -12.13
C SER A 564 33.35 -3.08 -11.93
N LYS A 565 33.22 -4.05 -11.02
CA LYS A 565 34.30 -4.97 -10.67
C LYS A 565 34.33 -6.17 -11.62
N LYS A 566 35.49 -6.44 -12.24
CA LYS A 566 35.76 -7.74 -12.89
C LYS A 566 36.06 -8.78 -11.83
N THR A 567 35.30 -9.87 -11.83
CA THR A 567 35.35 -10.98 -10.88
C THR A 567 35.56 -12.30 -11.62
N ASP A 568 35.76 -13.40 -10.90
CA ASP A 568 36.07 -14.71 -11.51
C ASP A 568 34.98 -15.14 -12.50
N TYR A 569 33.72 -14.82 -12.21
CA TYR A 569 32.57 -15.12 -13.04
C TYR A 569 31.71 -13.89 -13.32
N LEU A 570 31.11 -13.83 -14.51
CA LEU A 570 30.15 -12.81 -14.91
C LEU A 570 28.86 -13.47 -15.41
N LEU A 571 27.73 -13.18 -14.77
CA LEU A 571 26.42 -13.73 -15.11
C LEU A 571 25.49 -12.63 -15.65
N VAL A 572 25.20 -12.67 -16.95
CA VAL A 572 24.49 -11.59 -17.67
C VAL A 572 23.56 -12.17 -18.74
N SER A 573 22.64 -11.35 -19.24
CA SER A 573 21.79 -11.77 -20.36
C SER A 573 22.52 -11.66 -21.70
N GLN A 574 22.24 -12.59 -22.62
CA GLN A 574 22.74 -12.59 -23.99
C GLN A 574 22.35 -11.32 -24.74
N SER A 575 21.15 -10.78 -24.48
CA SER A 575 20.70 -9.50 -25.03
C SER A 575 21.53 -8.34 -24.54
N ALA A 576 21.90 -8.31 -23.25
CA ALA A 576 22.74 -7.25 -22.71
C ALA A 576 24.12 -7.25 -23.36
N VAL A 577 24.68 -8.43 -23.63
CA VAL A 577 25.98 -8.57 -24.32
C VAL A 577 25.86 -8.10 -25.77
N SER A 578 24.87 -8.61 -26.52
CA SER A 578 24.74 -8.32 -27.95
C SER A 578 24.38 -6.86 -28.25
N GLN A 579 23.62 -6.21 -27.36
CA GLN A 579 23.24 -4.81 -27.48
C GLN A 579 24.26 -3.86 -26.83
N ASN A 580 25.34 -4.39 -26.24
CA ASN A 580 26.28 -3.63 -25.41
C ASN A 580 25.56 -2.76 -24.35
N SER A 581 24.51 -3.31 -23.74
CA SER A 581 23.69 -2.60 -22.76
C SER A 581 24.57 -2.15 -21.58
N SER A 582 24.47 -0.87 -21.20
CA SER A 582 25.32 -0.29 -20.16
C SER A 582 26.82 -0.53 -20.38
N ASN A 583 27.28 -0.53 -21.64
CA ASN A 583 28.66 -0.77 -22.05
C ASN A 583 29.21 -2.16 -21.65
N LEU A 584 28.35 -3.17 -21.52
CA LEU A 584 28.72 -4.52 -21.08
C LEU A 584 29.78 -5.20 -21.95
N ALA A 585 29.67 -5.15 -23.27
CA ALA A 585 30.67 -5.74 -24.17
C ALA A 585 32.03 -5.04 -24.01
N THR A 586 32.02 -3.71 -23.83
CA THR A 586 33.23 -2.93 -23.53
C THR A 586 33.84 -3.32 -22.18
N PHE A 587 33.00 -3.45 -21.14
CA PHE A 587 33.43 -3.91 -19.81
C PHE A 587 34.04 -5.31 -19.88
N MET A 588 33.43 -6.23 -20.62
CA MET A 588 33.94 -7.59 -20.78
C MET A 588 35.30 -7.59 -21.48
N GLY A 589 35.40 -6.88 -22.62
CA GLY A 589 36.57 -6.93 -23.50
C GLY A 589 36.90 -8.37 -23.91
N ASP A 590 38.19 -8.65 -24.11
CA ASP A 590 38.69 -10.01 -24.38
C ASP A 590 38.98 -10.80 -23.09
N ASP A 591 38.66 -10.27 -21.91
CA ASP A 591 39.06 -10.86 -20.64
C ASP A 591 38.14 -12.01 -20.21
N TYR A 592 36.90 -12.03 -20.67
CA TYR A 592 35.90 -13.04 -20.34
C TYR A 592 35.71 -14.03 -21.49
N GLN A 593 35.57 -15.31 -21.14
CA GLN A 593 35.19 -16.37 -22.08
C GLN A 593 33.86 -17.00 -21.66
N LEU A 594 32.98 -17.26 -22.62
CA LEU A 594 31.71 -17.93 -22.37
C LEU A 594 31.99 -19.37 -21.94
N VAL A 595 31.51 -19.77 -20.77
CA VAL A 595 31.68 -21.14 -20.25
C VAL A 595 30.38 -21.92 -20.36
N LYS A 596 29.25 -21.26 -20.08
CA LYS A 596 27.94 -21.91 -20.14
C LYS A 596 26.86 -20.92 -20.54
N GLN A 597 25.85 -21.42 -21.25
CA GLN A 597 24.64 -20.67 -21.60
C GLN A 597 23.42 -21.53 -21.27
N SER A 598 22.42 -20.93 -20.65
CA SER A 598 21.12 -21.54 -20.33
C SER A 598 20.02 -20.57 -20.72
N GLY A 599 19.37 -20.84 -21.86
CA GLY A 599 18.44 -19.88 -22.46
C GLY A 599 19.12 -18.53 -22.76
N PRO A 600 18.50 -17.39 -22.38
CA PRO A 600 19.11 -16.07 -22.52
C PRO A 600 20.21 -15.75 -21.49
N MET A 601 20.46 -16.59 -20.48
CA MET A 601 21.45 -16.31 -19.43
C MET A 601 22.81 -16.91 -19.83
N CYS A 602 23.85 -16.08 -19.74
CA CYS A 602 25.21 -16.41 -20.12
C CYS A 602 26.13 -16.30 -18.90
N LEU A 603 26.86 -17.38 -18.62
CA LEU A 603 27.91 -17.43 -17.62
C LEU A 603 29.27 -17.36 -18.31
N TYR A 604 30.00 -16.29 -18.02
CA TYR A 604 31.37 -16.09 -18.46
C TYR A 604 32.35 -16.33 -17.32
N LYS A 605 33.53 -16.87 -17.62
CA LYS A 605 34.67 -16.96 -16.69
C LYS A 605 35.77 -16.01 -17.14
N LEU A 606 36.38 -15.31 -16.19
CA LEU A 606 37.54 -14.48 -16.44
C LEU A 606 38.73 -15.36 -16.82
N LYS A 607 39.41 -15.09 -17.93
CA LYS A 607 40.51 -15.93 -18.46
C LYS A 607 41.69 -16.06 -17.49
N THR A 608 41.87 -15.09 -16.60
CA THR A 608 42.93 -15.06 -15.59
C THR A 608 42.53 -15.69 -14.25
N ALA A 609 41.24 -16.03 -14.06
CA ALA A 609 40.78 -16.69 -12.85
C ALA A 609 41.26 -18.15 -12.81
N LYS A 610 41.84 -18.54 -11.67
CA LYS A 610 42.43 -19.88 -11.49
C LYS A 610 41.39 -21.00 -11.44
#